data_AF-A0A9D6MDM7-F1
#
_entry.id   AF-A0A9D6MDM7-F1
#
_cell.length_a   1.000
_cell.length_b   1.000
_cell.length_c   1.000
_cell.angle_alpha   90.00
_cell.angle_beta   90.00
_cell.angle_gamma   90.00
#
_symmetry.space_group_name_H-M   'P 1'
#
loop_
_entity.id
_entity.type
_entity.pdbx_description
1 polymer ?
#
loop_
_entity_poly.entity_id
_entity_poly.type
_entity_poly.pdbx_seq_one_letter_code
_entity_poly.pdbx_strand_id
1 'polypeptide(L)'
;LAQMLGKDSGLYQFITLWYAPLTEEPAKLLPLLIPIIRSRINSRNFVPFAIAIGLGFGIGELWFLAYRTTFIPEFAALPFYQFGGFITERFFVCLLHGGTVSLALWRLTRGGFGWGVLGAMIGHFLLNFPIFLASFDLGGLGKTNWQVILSLWVELFWIATIFLLGALQLRKNPFPAAFAGTAKCPECGTIYKRPFIGANLGVVRYEKCPNCRKYHWV
;
A
#
# COMPACT_ATOMS: atom_id res chain seq x y z
N LEU A 1 -2.91 37.81 -10.19
CA LEU A 1 -3.60 36.74 -9.43
C LEU A 1 -4.37 35.76 -10.33
N ALA A 2 -5.30 36.21 -11.18
CA ALA A 2 -6.06 35.31 -12.06
C ALA A 2 -5.20 34.46 -13.01
N GLN A 3 -4.12 35.02 -13.57
CA GLN A 3 -3.15 34.28 -14.40
C GLN A 3 -2.27 33.30 -13.59
N MET A 4 -2.06 33.55 -12.29
CA MET A 4 -1.23 32.72 -11.40
C MET A 4 -2.03 31.61 -10.71
N LEU A 5 -3.36 31.67 -10.76
CA LEU A 5 -4.28 30.68 -10.19
C LEU A 5 -5.17 30.02 -11.26
N GLY A 6 -4.90 30.28 -12.55
CA GLY A 6 -5.56 29.59 -13.65
C GLY A 6 -5.18 28.10 -13.65
N LYS A 7 -6.06 27.24 -14.17
CA LYS A 7 -5.84 25.77 -14.23
C LYS A 7 -4.57 25.38 -14.98
N ASP A 8 -4.14 26.22 -15.92
CA ASP A 8 -2.93 26.03 -16.72
C ASP A 8 -1.67 26.61 -16.05
N SER A 9 -1.81 27.29 -14.91
CA SER A 9 -0.66 27.85 -14.19
C SER A 9 0.07 26.74 -13.43
N GLY A 10 1.40 26.70 -13.57
CA GLY A 10 2.21 25.71 -12.86
C GLY A 10 2.13 25.84 -11.34
N LEU A 11 1.90 27.06 -10.83
CA LEU A 11 1.67 27.30 -9.41
C LEU A 11 0.37 26.66 -8.91
N TYR A 12 -0.74 26.81 -9.65
CA TYR A 12 -2.00 26.15 -9.29
C TYR A 12 -1.83 24.63 -9.27
N GLN A 13 -1.22 24.06 -10.31
CA GLN A 13 -0.98 22.62 -10.39
C GLN A 13 -0.11 22.11 -9.24
N PHE A 14 0.95 22.85 -8.89
CA PHE A 14 1.83 22.53 -7.76
C PHE A 14 1.09 22.60 -6.42
N ILE A 15 0.26 23.62 -6.20
CA ILE A 15 -0.55 23.73 -4.98
C ILE A 15 -1.57 22.58 -4.91
N THR A 16 -2.23 22.26 -6.02
CA THR A 16 -3.20 21.15 -6.06
C THR A 16 -2.54 19.79 -5.83
N LEU A 17 -1.25 19.63 -6.15
CA LEU A 17 -0.50 18.40 -5.86
C LEU A 17 -0.46 18.09 -4.35
N TRP A 18 -0.46 19.12 -3.50
CA TRP A 18 -0.50 18.98 -2.05
C TRP A 18 -1.90 18.76 -1.49
N TYR A 19 -2.96 19.06 -2.24
CA TYR A 19 -4.33 18.94 -1.75
C TYR A 19 -4.63 17.51 -1.30
N ALA A 20 -4.40 16.51 -2.18
CA ALA A 20 -4.65 15.11 -1.85
C ALA A 20 -3.81 14.61 -0.65
N PRO A 21 -2.48 14.80 -0.58
CA PRO A 21 -1.71 14.47 0.61
C PRO A 21 -2.23 15.13 1.89
N LEU A 22 -2.57 16.42 1.85
CA LEU A 22 -3.01 17.17 3.02
C LEU A 22 -4.40 16.77 3.52
N THR A 23 -5.31 16.36 2.62
CA THR A 23 -6.67 15.99 3.00
C THR A 23 -6.82 14.49 3.23
N GLU A 24 -6.23 13.66 2.37
CA GLU A 24 -6.44 12.22 2.40
C GLU A 24 -5.63 11.52 3.49
N GLU A 25 -4.39 11.95 3.77
CA GLU A 25 -3.59 11.31 4.82
C GLU A 25 -4.24 11.46 6.21
N PRO A 26 -4.80 12.63 6.60
CA PRO A 26 -5.62 12.72 7.79
C PRO A 26 -6.93 11.93 7.70
N ALA A 27 -7.61 11.95 6.54
CA ALA A 27 -8.87 11.23 6.37
C ALA A 27 -8.73 9.71 6.54
N LYS A 28 -7.61 9.13 6.08
CA LYS A 28 -7.26 7.72 6.32
C LYS A 28 -7.19 7.37 7.80
N LEU A 29 -6.88 8.33 8.66
CA LEU A 29 -6.71 8.14 10.09
C LEU A 29 -7.99 8.38 10.89
N LEU A 30 -9.12 8.71 10.25
CA LEU A 30 -10.43 8.83 10.90
C LEU A 30 -10.83 7.60 11.74
N PRO A 31 -10.51 6.34 11.37
CA PRO A 31 -10.77 5.19 12.24
C PRO A 31 -10.11 5.31 13.63
N LEU A 32 -9.03 6.08 13.77
CA LEU A 32 -8.37 6.31 15.07
C LEU A 32 -9.14 7.25 15.99
N LEU A 33 -10.17 7.94 15.48
CA LEU A 33 -11.11 8.70 16.32
C LEU A 33 -11.99 7.76 17.16
N ILE A 34 -12.13 6.48 16.77
CA ILE A 34 -12.82 5.46 17.54
C ILE A 34 -11.88 4.96 18.65
N PRO A 35 -12.16 5.24 19.94
CA PRO A 35 -11.20 4.96 21.02
C PRO A 35 -10.82 3.48 21.14
N ILE A 36 -11.76 2.58 20.84
CA ILE A 36 -11.57 1.12 20.86
C ILE A 36 -10.56 0.67 19.80
N ILE A 37 -10.58 1.28 18.61
CA ILE A 37 -9.61 0.98 17.55
C ILE A 37 -8.24 1.48 17.99
N ARG A 38 -8.16 2.75 18.41
CA ARG A 38 -6.91 3.38 18.83
C ARG A 38 -6.23 2.64 19.98
N SER A 39 -6.98 2.22 21.00
CA SER A 39 -6.42 1.54 22.18
C SER A 39 -5.90 0.13 21.89
N ARG A 40 -6.36 -0.51 20.82
CA ARG A 40 -5.90 -1.85 20.39
C ARG A 40 -4.61 -1.82 19.57
N ILE A 41 -4.23 -0.65 19.03
CA ILE A 41 -3.01 -0.49 18.24
C ILE A 41 -1.81 -0.41 19.15
N ASN A 42 -0.83 -1.28 18.92
CA ASN A 42 0.43 -1.32 19.64
C ASN A 42 1.58 -1.71 18.71
N SER A 43 2.79 -1.65 19.25
CA SER A 43 4.02 -1.88 18.48
C SER A 43 4.19 -3.30 17.90
N ARG A 44 3.28 -4.25 18.19
CA ARG A 44 3.28 -5.61 17.64
C ARG A 44 2.26 -5.82 16.52
N ASN A 45 1.20 -5.00 16.46
CA ASN A 45 0.08 -5.22 15.54
C ASN A 45 -0.25 -4.01 14.64
N PHE A 46 0.48 -2.89 14.74
CA PHE A 46 0.18 -1.69 13.98
C PHE A 46 0.24 -1.88 12.45
N VAL A 47 1.07 -2.80 11.94
CA VAL A 47 1.15 -3.08 10.48
C VAL A 47 -0.13 -3.72 9.96
N PRO A 48 -0.67 -4.81 10.55
CA PRO A 48 -2.00 -5.31 10.20
C PRO A 48 -3.11 -4.25 10.27
N PHE A 49 -3.11 -3.39 11.29
CA PHE A 49 -4.05 -2.27 11.38
C PHE A 49 -3.86 -1.27 10.23
N ALA A 50 -2.61 -0.94 9.87
CA ALA A 50 -2.31 -0.05 8.76
C ALA A 50 -2.82 -0.61 7.42
N ILE A 51 -2.59 -1.89 7.17
CA ILE A 51 -3.09 -2.59 5.98
C ILE A 51 -4.62 -2.56 5.95
N ALA A 52 -5.29 -2.88 7.06
CA ALA A 52 -6.75 -2.88 7.13
C ALA A 52 -7.35 -1.49 6.85
N ILE A 53 -6.78 -0.45 7.47
CA ILE A 53 -7.20 0.94 7.27
C ILE A 53 -6.94 1.38 5.82
N GLY A 54 -5.74 1.12 5.30
CA GLY A 54 -5.35 1.50 3.94
C GLY A 54 -6.19 0.79 2.87
N LEU A 55 -6.46 -0.50 3.05
CA LEU A 55 -7.34 -1.27 2.18
C LEU A 55 -8.78 -0.72 2.23
N GLY A 56 -9.30 -0.42 3.43
CA GLY A 56 -10.63 0.17 3.58
C GLY A 56 -10.74 1.52 2.85
N PHE A 57 -9.73 2.38 2.97
CA PHE A 57 -9.67 3.64 2.25
C PHE A 57 -9.61 3.41 0.73
N GLY A 58 -8.71 2.54 0.25
CA GLY A 58 -8.54 2.26 -1.17
C GLY A 58 -9.77 1.64 -1.84
N ILE A 59 -10.49 0.76 -1.14
CA ILE A 59 -11.79 0.23 -1.61
C ILE A 59 -12.83 1.35 -1.70
N GLY A 60 -12.88 2.23 -0.71
CA GLY A 60 -13.79 3.38 -0.72
C GLY A 60 -13.49 4.33 -1.89
N GLU A 61 -12.22 4.62 -2.15
CA GLU A 61 -11.77 5.42 -3.28
C GLU A 61 -12.09 4.73 -4.62
N LEU A 62 -11.77 3.44 -4.77
CA LEU A 62 -12.11 2.64 -5.94
C LEU A 62 -13.61 2.70 -6.24
N TRP A 63 -14.45 2.51 -5.23
CA TRP A 63 -15.91 2.59 -5.38
C TRP A 63 -16.35 3.99 -5.81
N PHE A 64 -15.84 5.03 -5.14
CA PHE A 64 -16.17 6.41 -5.47
C PHE A 64 -15.78 6.74 -6.92
N LEU A 65 -14.56 6.41 -7.34
CA LEU A 65 -14.10 6.66 -8.70
C LEU A 65 -14.90 5.86 -9.72
N ALA A 66 -15.16 4.58 -9.47
CA ALA A 66 -16.01 3.77 -10.34
C ALA A 66 -17.39 4.40 -10.51
N TYR A 67 -18.01 4.86 -9.41
CA TYR A 67 -19.27 5.58 -9.44
C TYR A 67 -19.18 6.91 -10.23
N ARG A 68 -18.12 7.70 -10.06
CA ARG A 68 -17.94 8.95 -10.82
C ARG A 68 -17.76 8.70 -12.32
N THR A 69 -17.06 7.62 -12.67
CA THR A 69 -16.80 7.23 -14.06
C THR A 69 -18.07 6.86 -14.82
N THR A 70 -19.12 6.36 -14.15
CA THR A 70 -20.39 6.02 -14.83
C THR A 70 -21.13 7.24 -15.40
N PHE A 71 -20.81 8.45 -14.92
CA PHE A 71 -21.41 9.70 -15.41
C PHE A 71 -20.66 10.33 -16.58
N ILE A 72 -19.57 9.71 -17.05
CA ILE A 72 -18.79 10.20 -18.20
C ILE A 72 -19.19 9.38 -19.43
N PRO A 73 -19.87 9.98 -20.43
CA PRO A 73 -20.38 9.24 -21.59
C PRO A 73 -19.32 8.45 -22.37
N GLU A 74 -18.09 8.97 -22.40
CA GLU A 74 -16.95 8.35 -23.09
C GLU A 74 -16.60 6.95 -22.54
N PHE A 75 -16.83 6.71 -21.25
CA PHE A 75 -16.56 5.43 -20.61
C PHE A 75 -17.75 4.46 -20.64
N ALA A 76 -18.97 4.97 -20.86
CA ALA A 76 -20.19 4.16 -20.82
C ALA A 76 -20.26 3.10 -21.95
N ALA A 77 -19.61 3.38 -23.09
CA ALA A 77 -19.56 2.48 -24.24
C ALA A 77 -18.40 1.46 -24.19
N LEU A 78 -17.48 1.59 -23.24
CA LEU A 78 -16.31 0.73 -23.19
C LEU A 78 -16.65 -0.63 -22.55
N PRO A 79 -16.13 -1.74 -23.11
CA PRO A 79 -16.31 -3.05 -22.48
C PRO A 79 -15.46 -3.17 -21.21
N PHE A 80 -15.92 -3.99 -20.25
CA PHE A 80 -15.32 -4.09 -18.92
C PHE A 80 -13.80 -4.38 -18.94
N TYR A 81 -13.30 -5.14 -19.91
CA TYR A 81 -11.89 -5.51 -20.00
C TYR A 81 -10.95 -4.33 -20.30
N GLN A 82 -11.46 -3.22 -20.85
CA GLN A 82 -10.67 -2.01 -21.03
C GLN A 82 -10.38 -1.28 -19.71
N PHE A 83 -11.11 -1.60 -18.64
CA PHE A 83 -10.83 -1.09 -17.29
C PHE A 83 -9.74 -1.90 -16.55
N GLY A 84 -9.05 -2.82 -17.23
CA GLY A 84 -7.96 -3.61 -16.62
C GLY A 84 -6.86 -2.74 -16.01
N GLY A 85 -6.46 -1.65 -16.69
CA GLY A 85 -5.49 -0.68 -16.15
C GLY A 85 -5.99 -0.01 -14.87
N PHE A 86 -7.25 0.41 -14.85
CA PHE A 86 -7.90 0.99 -13.67
C PHE A 86 -7.93 -0.01 -12.50
N ILE A 87 -8.34 -1.26 -12.71
CA ILE A 87 -8.39 -2.26 -11.65
C ILE A 87 -6.99 -2.55 -11.09
N THR A 88 -5.99 -2.71 -11.96
CA THR A 88 -4.60 -2.97 -11.54
C THR A 88 -4.03 -1.81 -10.73
N GLU A 89 -4.22 -0.57 -11.19
CA GLU A 89 -3.79 0.63 -10.46
C GLU A 89 -4.44 0.69 -9.07
N ARG A 90 -5.76 0.48 -9.00
CA ARG A 90 -6.50 0.54 -7.73
C ARG A 90 -6.09 -0.57 -6.77
N PHE A 91 -5.75 -1.75 -7.29
CA PHE A 91 -5.15 -2.82 -6.49
C PHE A 91 -3.82 -2.40 -5.86
N PHE A 92 -2.92 -1.77 -6.63
CA PHE A 92 -1.65 -1.27 -6.10
C PHE A 92 -1.86 -0.17 -5.06
N VAL A 93 -2.72 0.79 -5.36
CA VAL A 93 -3.02 1.94 -4.49
C VAL A 93 -3.57 1.51 -3.13
N CYS A 94 -4.40 0.45 -3.07
CA CYS A 94 -4.86 -0.10 -1.78
C CYS A 94 -3.70 -0.48 -0.85
N LEU A 95 -2.63 -1.09 -1.38
CA LEU A 95 -1.45 -1.43 -0.57
C LEU A 95 -0.62 -0.19 -0.23
N LEU A 96 -0.48 0.75 -1.17
CA LEU A 96 0.23 2.03 -0.96
C LEU A 96 -0.39 2.85 0.17
N HIS A 97 -1.73 2.86 0.28
CA HIS A 97 -2.42 3.44 1.42
C HIS A 97 -2.08 2.74 2.73
N GLY A 98 -1.99 1.40 2.72
CA GLY A 98 -1.50 0.65 3.89
C GLY A 98 -0.09 1.07 4.29
N GLY A 99 0.79 1.28 3.30
CA GLY A 99 2.15 1.78 3.47
C GLY A 99 2.20 3.15 4.15
N THR A 100 1.49 4.13 3.61
CA THR A 100 1.44 5.50 4.15
C THR A 100 0.85 5.53 5.56
N VAL A 101 -0.27 4.84 5.81
CA VAL A 101 -0.86 4.70 7.15
C VAL A 101 0.12 4.05 8.13
N SER A 102 0.95 3.11 7.67
CA SER A 102 1.92 2.43 8.54
C SER A 102 2.97 3.39 9.11
N LEU A 103 3.33 4.46 8.39
CA LEU A 103 4.26 5.49 8.89
C LEU A 103 3.65 6.26 10.08
N ALA A 104 2.38 6.64 9.96
CA ALA A 104 1.63 7.29 11.03
C ALA A 104 1.48 6.38 12.25
N LEU A 105 1.04 5.13 12.05
CA LEU A 105 0.84 4.19 13.15
C LEU A 105 2.16 3.74 13.79
N TRP A 106 3.23 3.59 13.02
CA TRP A 106 4.55 3.28 13.56
C TRP A 106 5.00 4.36 14.56
N ARG A 107 4.85 5.65 14.21
CA ARG A 107 5.15 6.76 15.12
C ARG A 107 4.14 6.91 16.24
N LEU A 108 2.87 6.57 16.03
CA LEU A 108 1.89 6.49 17.11
C LEU A 108 2.38 5.58 18.24
N THR A 109 2.97 4.43 17.90
CA THR A 109 3.48 3.46 18.90
C THR A 109 4.82 3.83 19.56
N ARG A 110 5.50 4.88 19.07
CA ARG A 110 6.84 5.29 19.53
C ARG A 110 6.91 6.74 20.03
N GLY A 111 5.78 7.43 20.07
CA GLY A 111 5.73 8.88 20.22
C GLY A 111 6.07 9.60 18.91
N GLY A 112 5.55 10.81 18.77
CA GLY A 112 5.76 11.65 17.58
C GLY A 112 4.82 11.31 16.41
N PHE A 113 3.55 11.01 16.70
CA PHE A 113 2.49 10.73 15.71
C PHE A 113 2.47 11.76 14.56
N GLY A 114 2.60 13.05 14.87
CA GLY A 114 2.64 14.12 13.85
C GLY A 114 3.76 13.95 12.81
N TRP A 115 4.93 13.45 13.22
CA TRP A 115 6.02 13.13 12.29
C TRP A 115 5.70 11.94 11.38
N GLY A 116 4.90 10.99 11.87
CA GLY A 116 4.43 9.87 11.06
C GLY A 116 3.40 10.31 10.02
N VAL A 117 2.49 11.21 10.41
CA VAL A 117 1.52 11.85 9.49
C VAL A 117 2.25 12.68 8.43
N LEU A 118 3.22 13.49 8.83
CA LEU A 118 4.04 14.25 7.88
C LEU A 118 4.80 13.33 6.91
N GLY A 119 5.36 12.22 7.40
CA GLY A 119 6.00 11.21 6.56
C GLY A 119 5.04 10.59 5.55
N ALA A 120 3.79 10.31 5.95
CA ALA A 120 2.75 9.82 5.06
C ALA A 120 2.39 10.86 3.98
N MET A 121 2.24 12.13 4.36
CA MET A 121 1.98 13.25 3.43
C MET A 121 3.11 13.42 2.41
N ILE A 122 4.36 13.40 2.86
CA ILE A 122 5.52 13.48 1.96
C ILE A 122 5.58 12.25 1.04
N GLY A 123 5.36 11.05 1.57
CA GLY A 123 5.34 9.82 0.77
C GLY A 123 4.27 9.85 -0.32
N HIS A 124 3.06 10.32 0.02
CA HIS A 124 1.98 10.50 -0.94
C HIS A 124 2.28 11.61 -1.95
N PHE A 125 2.84 12.75 -1.52
CA PHE A 125 3.31 13.79 -2.43
C PHE A 125 4.31 13.24 -3.45
N LEU A 126 5.31 12.45 -3.01
CA LEU A 126 6.30 11.85 -3.90
C LEU A 126 5.70 10.84 -4.87
N LEU A 127 4.66 10.11 -4.46
CA LEU A 127 3.91 9.22 -5.34
C LEU A 127 3.24 10.01 -6.48
N ASN A 128 2.64 11.16 -6.17
CA ASN A 128 1.94 11.98 -7.16
C ASN A 128 2.87 12.91 -7.95
N PHE A 129 4.09 13.16 -7.47
CA PHE A 129 4.99 14.16 -8.05
C PHE A 129 5.28 13.95 -9.55
N PRO A 130 5.50 12.72 -10.05
CA PRO A 130 5.67 12.50 -11.49
C PRO A 130 4.46 12.87 -12.35
N ILE A 131 3.24 12.86 -11.79
CA ILE A 131 2.03 13.30 -12.51
C ILE A 131 2.14 14.80 -12.82
N PHE A 132 2.64 15.58 -11.87
CA PHE A 132 2.92 17.01 -12.07
C PHE A 132 4.03 17.21 -13.11
N LEU A 133 5.07 16.38 -13.15
CA LEU A 133 6.10 16.51 -14.19
C LEU A 133 5.56 16.15 -15.58
N ALA A 134 4.69 15.14 -15.65
CA ALA A 134 4.03 14.73 -16.89
C ALA A 134 3.07 15.79 -17.44
N SER A 135 2.45 16.63 -16.59
CA SER A 135 1.53 17.68 -17.06
C SER A 135 2.23 18.81 -17.84
N PHE A 136 3.53 19.02 -17.63
CA PHE A 136 4.35 19.95 -18.41
C PHE A 136 5.11 19.27 -19.55
N ASP A 137 4.92 17.96 -19.75
CA ASP A 137 5.76 17.14 -20.61
C ASP A 137 7.26 17.43 -20.40
N LEU A 138 7.72 17.37 -19.13
CA LEU A 138 9.09 17.76 -18.80
C LEU A 138 10.10 16.98 -19.65
N GLY A 139 10.91 17.70 -20.42
CA GLY A 139 11.90 17.10 -21.33
C GLY A 139 11.34 16.68 -22.69
N GLY A 140 10.09 17.01 -23.02
CA GLY A 140 9.49 16.74 -24.33
C GLY A 140 9.38 15.25 -24.66
N LEU A 141 9.12 14.42 -23.64
CA LEU A 141 9.10 12.97 -23.76
C LEU A 141 7.82 12.47 -24.45
N GLY A 142 6.74 13.24 -24.41
CA GLY A 142 5.44 12.88 -24.93
C GLY A 142 4.64 11.94 -24.03
N LYS A 143 3.34 11.87 -24.29
CA LYS A 143 2.35 11.15 -23.46
C LYS A 143 2.70 9.67 -23.27
N THR A 144 3.14 8.98 -24.32
CA THR A 144 3.45 7.54 -24.27
C THR A 144 4.59 7.25 -23.31
N ASN A 145 5.68 8.02 -23.36
CA ASN A 145 6.82 7.81 -22.48
C ASN A 145 6.48 8.15 -21.03
N TRP A 146 5.71 9.23 -20.79
CA TRP A 146 5.20 9.54 -19.46
C TRP A 146 4.32 8.44 -18.88
N GLN A 147 3.44 7.83 -19.68
CA GLN A 147 2.62 6.69 -19.21
C GLN A 147 3.48 5.50 -18.76
N VAL A 148 4.58 5.21 -19.46
CA VAL A 148 5.54 4.18 -19.05
C VAL A 148 6.23 4.56 -17.74
N ILE A 149 6.73 5.80 -17.63
CA ILE A 149 7.39 6.30 -16.42
C ILE A 149 6.45 6.24 -15.21
N LEU A 150 5.20 6.70 -15.36
CA LEU A 150 4.21 6.68 -14.29
C LEU A 150 3.89 5.26 -13.83
N SER A 151 3.74 4.31 -14.78
CA SER A 151 3.51 2.90 -14.45
C SER A 151 4.68 2.32 -13.64
N LEU A 152 5.91 2.50 -14.12
CA LEU A 152 7.12 2.03 -13.42
C LEU A 152 7.28 2.68 -12.04
N TRP A 153 6.91 3.96 -11.90
CA TRP A 153 6.98 4.68 -10.63
C TRP A 153 6.01 4.10 -9.60
N VAL A 154 4.77 3.83 -9.98
CA VAL A 154 3.77 3.21 -9.11
C VAL A 154 4.21 1.80 -8.70
N GLU A 155 4.73 1.00 -9.63
CA GLU A 155 5.26 -0.33 -9.33
C GLU A 155 6.44 -0.27 -8.35
N LEU A 156 7.37 0.66 -8.55
CA LEU A 156 8.49 0.88 -7.63
C LEU A 156 7.99 1.24 -6.22
N PHE A 157 7.02 2.15 -6.11
CA PHE A 157 6.41 2.52 -4.84
C PHE A 157 5.69 1.34 -4.18
N TRP A 158 5.03 0.50 -4.97
CA TRP A 158 4.33 -0.68 -4.50
C TRP A 158 5.31 -1.71 -3.92
N ILE A 159 6.39 -1.99 -4.65
CA ILE A 159 7.50 -2.84 -4.19
C ILE A 159 8.14 -2.25 -2.92
N ALA A 160 8.46 -0.96 -2.92
CA ALA A 160 9.02 -0.27 -1.76
C ALA A 160 8.09 -0.35 -0.53
N THR A 161 6.77 -0.29 -0.75
CA THR A 161 5.76 -0.44 0.30
C THR A 161 5.74 -1.86 0.87
N ILE A 162 5.87 -2.89 0.03
CA ILE A 162 6.01 -4.28 0.51
C ILE A 162 7.25 -4.40 1.40
N PHE A 163 8.40 -3.86 0.96
CA PHE A 163 9.62 -3.87 1.76
C PHE A 163 9.50 -3.06 3.05
N LEU A 164 8.84 -1.90 3.02
CA LEU A 164 8.58 -1.07 4.20
C LEU A 164 7.72 -1.83 5.21
N LEU A 165 6.57 -2.36 4.79
CA LEU A 165 5.66 -3.12 5.65
C LEU A 165 6.34 -4.37 6.19
N GLY A 166 7.11 -5.06 5.34
CA GLY A 166 8.00 -6.15 5.73
C GLY A 166 8.96 -5.72 6.82
N ALA A 167 9.80 -4.71 6.59
CA ALA A 167 10.78 -4.22 7.55
C ALA A 167 10.16 -3.77 8.90
N LEU A 168 8.98 -3.11 8.84
CA LEU A 168 8.24 -2.68 10.03
C LEU A 168 7.66 -3.85 10.82
N GLN A 169 7.15 -4.88 10.14
CA GLN A 169 6.68 -6.13 10.75
C GLN A 169 7.84 -6.97 11.31
N LEU A 170 8.96 -6.97 10.57
CA LEU A 170 10.12 -7.84 10.77
C LEU A 170 11.06 -7.44 11.88
N ARG A 171 11.14 -6.15 12.17
CA ARG A 171 11.98 -5.59 13.24
C ARG A 171 11.74 -6.22 14.61
N LYS A 172 10.65 -6.99 14.80
CA LYS A 172 10.37 -7.73 16.02
C LYS A 172 10.22 -9.25 15.86
N ASN A 173 10.14 -9.77 14.63
CA ASN A 173 9.99 -11.19 14.35
C ASN A 173 10.53 -11.49 12.93
N PRO A 174 11.66 -12.20 12.75
CA PRO A 174 12.15 -12.55 11.41
C PRO A 174 11.09 -13.36 10.61
N PHE A 175 10.86 -12.96 9.35
CA PHE A 175 9.65 -13.26 8.54
C PHE A 175 9.29 -14.73 8.45
N PRO A 176 10.24 -15.68 8.28
CA PRO A 176 9.80 -17.01 7.93
C PRO A 176 9.21 -17.74 9.14
N ALA A 177 9.50 -17.30 10.37
CA ALA A 177 9.04 -17.96 11.58
C ALA A 177 7.62 -17.56 12.03
N ALA A 178 7.17 -16.34 11.70
CA ALA A 178 5.95 -15.77 12.28
C ALA A 178 4.67 -16.14 11.51
N PHE A 179 4.75 -16.30 10.19
CA PHE A 179 3.59 -16.66 9.35
C PHE A 179 3.42 -18.17 9.15
N ALA A 180 4.52 -18.89 9.12
CA ALA A 180 4.46 -20.31 8.85
C ALA A 180 3.99 -21.09 10.10
N GLY A 181 4.11 -20.52 11.30
CA GLY A 181 3.71 -21.17 12.54
C GLY A 181 4.68 -22.28 12.95
N THR A 182 4.26 -23.14 13.87
CA THR A 182 5.02 -24.32 14.27
C THR A 182 4.36 -25.58 13.72
N ALA A 183 5.18 -26.55 13.36
CA ALA A 183 4.74 -27.86 12.92
C ALA A 183 5.45 -28.94 13.72
N LYS A 184 4.78 -30.07 13.96
CA LYS A 184 5.40 -31.26 14.53
C LYS A 184 5.78 -32.19 13.40
N CYS A 185 7.07 -32.52 13.27
CA CYS A 185 7.52 -33.47 12.26
C CYS A 185 6.88 -34.85 12.51
N PRO A 186 6.21 -35.47 11.52
CA PRO A 186 5.57 -36.77 11.71
C PRO A 186 6.58 -37.90 11.91
N GLU A 187 7.82 -37.74 11.45
CA GLU A 187 8.86 -38.77 11.54
C GLU A 187 9.72 -38.66 12.81
N CYS A 188 10.33 -37.48 13.07
CA CYS A 188 11.21 -37.31 14.24
C CYS A 188 10.51 -36.66 15.45
N GLY A 189 9.21 -36.35 15.35
CA GLY A 189 8.43 -35.76 16.45
C GLY A 189 8.82 -34.34 16.86
N THR A 190 9.86 -33.76 16.27
CA THR A 190 10.38 -32.43 16.61
C THR A 190 9.36 -31.35 16.28
N ILE A 191 9.08 -30.45 17.22
CA ILE A 191 8.32 -29.23 16.96
C ILE A 191 9.28 -28.18 16.42
N TYR A 192 9.03 -27.69 15.21
CA TYR A 192 9.91 -26.71 14.55
C TYR A 192 9.11 -25.54 14.00
N LYS A 193 9.79 -24.39 13.86
CA LYS A 193 9.26 -23.25 13.11
C LYS A 193 9.27 -23.62 11.63
N ARG A 194 8.11 -23.59 10.99
CA ARG A 194 7.96 -24.00 9.60
C ARG A 194 8.88 -23.17 8.69
N PRO A 195 9.58 -23.79 7.71
CA PRO A 195 10.47 -23.09 6.81
C PRO A 195 9.69 -22.21 5.83
N PHE A 196 10.35 -21.17 5.32
CA PHE A 196 9.75 -20.28 4.31
C PHE A 196 9.35 -21.04 3.04
N ILE A 197 10.22 -21.94 2.59
CA ILE A 197 10.04 -22.73 1.38
C ILE A 197 9.20 -23.96 1.72
N GLY A 198 8.02 -24.03 1.13
CA GLY A 198 7.10 -25.17 1.21
C GLY A 198 5.96 -25.00 0.22
N ALA A 199 5.37 -26.11 -0.23
CA ALA A 199 4.22 -26.10 -1.12
C ALA A 199 2.94 -26.26 -0.30
N ASN A 200 2.06 -25.26 -0.30
CA ASN A 200 0.77 -25.34 0.39
C ASN A 200 -0.27 -26.03 -0.50
N LEU A 201 -1.02 -26.99 0.04
CA LEU A 201 -2.12 -27.70 -0.60
C LEU A 201 -3.34 -27.70 0.34
N GLY A 202 -4.05 -26.57 0.33
CA GLY A 202 -5.20 -26.35 1.23
C GLY A 202 -4.78 -26.31 2.69
N VAL A 203 -5.17 -27.33 3.47
CA VAL A 203 -4.89 -27.44 4.91
C VAL A 203 -3.57 -28.12 5.24
N VAL A 204 -2.88 -28.71 4.25
CA VAL A 204 -1.57 -29.35 4.41
C VAL A 204 -0.49 -28.59 3.67
N ARG A 205 0.76 -28.71 4.12
CA ARG A 205 1.94 -28.09 3.50
C ARG A 205 3.05 -29.12 3.38
N TYR A 206 3.63 -29.22 2.20
CA TYR A 206 4.84 -30.01 1.97
C TYR A 206 6.07 -29.18 2.27
N GLU A 207 6.84 -29.57 3.27
CA GLU A 207 8.00 -28.80 3.73
C GLU A 207 9.10 -29.69 4.33
N LYS A 208 10.32 -29.15 4.38
CA LYS A 208 11.49 -29.87 4.90
C LYS A 208 11.63 -29.65 6.40
N CYS A 209 11.67 -30.73 7.18
CA CYS A 209 11.98 -30.64 8.60
C CYS A 209 13.46 -30.25 8.79
N PRO A 210 13.79 -29.21 9.60
CA PRO A 210 15.18 -28.79 9.82
C PRO A 210 15.99 -29.81 10.61
N ASN A 211 15.35 -30.69 11.38
CA ASN A 211 16.02 -31.68 12.22
C ASN A 211 16.37 -32.96 11.45
N CYS A 212 15.37 -33.70 10.95
CA CYS A 212 15.63 -34.94 10.18
C CYS A 212 15.96 -34.70 8.70
N ARG A 213 15.88 -33.46 8.21
CA ARG A 213 16.17 -33.05 6.83
C ARG A 213 15.34 -33.74 5.74
N LYS A 214 14.24 -34.40 6.11
CA LYS A 214 13.29 -35.03 5.18
C LYS A 214 12.10 -34.10 4.91
N TYR A 215 11.48 -34.29 3.75
CA TYR A 215 10.29 -33.55 3.35
C TYR A 215 9.03 -34.32 3.77
N HIS A 216 8.06 -33.60 4.34
CA HIS A 216 6.82 -34.19 4.85
C HIS A 216 5.62 -33.31 4.51
N TRP A 217 4.47 -33.96 4.39
CA TRP A 217 3.18 -33.28 4.47
C TRP A 217 2.85 -33.04 5.94
N VAL A 218 2.65 -31.78 6.30
CA VAL A 218 2.38 -31.32 7.68
C VAL A 218 1.21 -30.36 7.73
#